data_AF-A0A9W7W429-F1
#
_entry.id   AF-A0A9W7W429-F1
#
_cell.length_a   1.000
_cell.length_b   1.000
_cell.length_c   1.000
_cell.angle_alpha   90.00
_cell.angle_beta   90.00
_cell.angle_gamma   90.00
#
_symmetry.space_group_name_H-M   'P 1'
#
loop_
_entity.id
_entity.type
_entity.pdbx_description
1 polymer ?
#
loop_
_entity_poly.entity_id
_entity_poly.type
_entity_poly.pdbx_seq_one_letter_code
_entity_poly.pdbx_strand_id
1 'polypeptide(L)' 'MVPNWHASSTCRMLPKEKGGVIDSRLRVYGTKGLRVCDVSTFGRLPDVNLVGPVYAAAEVGAQVIREDYDDL' A
#
# COMPACT_ATOMS: atom_id res chain seq x y z
N MET A 1 13.27 25.18 5.12
CA MET A 1 13.41 23.72 4.97
C MET A 1 12.31 23.26 4.01
N VAL A 2 12.66 22.63 2.88
CA VAL A 2 11.68 22.15 1.89
C VAL A 2 11.65 20.63 1.99
N PRO A 3 10.47 19.98 2.10
CA PRO A 3 10.39 18.52 2.11
C PRO A 3 10.85 17.95 0.77
N ASN A 4 11.33 16.72 0.76
CA ASN A 4 11.80 16.05 -0.46
C ASN A 4 10.67 15.53 -1.38
N TRP A 5 9.40 15.86 -1.08
CA TRP A 5 8.19 15.43 -1.81
C TRP A 5 7.94 13.91 -1.87
N HIS A 6 8.42 13.16 -0.86
CA HIS A 6 8.24 11.71 -0.75
C HIS A 6 7.50 11.30 0.54
N ALA A 7 6.53 12.10 0.96
CA ALA A 7 5.65 11.75 2.08
C ALA A 7 4.93 10.41 1.80
N SER A 8 4.92 9.53 2.79
CA SER A 8 4.52 8.13 2.60
C SER A 8 4.09 7.50 3.92
N SER A 9 3.73 6.22 3.87
CA SER A 9 3.61 5.39 5.08
C SER A 9 2.52 5.87 6.07
N THR A 10 1.46 6.52 5.59
CA THR A 10 0.32 6.95 6.42
C THR A 10 -0.76 5.86 6.57
N CYS A 11 -0.81 4.90 5.65
CA CYS A 11 -1.68 3.72 5.67
C CYS A 11 -0.86 2.42 5.62
N ARG A 12 0.16 2.31 6.47
CA ARG A 12 1.18 1.25 6.39
C ARG A 12 0.60 -0.16 6.39
N MET A 13 1.15 -0.98 5.51
CA MET A 13 0.98 -2.43 5.48
C MET A 13 1.87 -3.08 6.56
N LEU A 14 1.31 -3.25 7.75
CA LEU A 14 1.95 -3.85 8.92
C LEU A 14 0.91 -4.67 9.70
N PRO A 15 1.34 -5.55 10.63
CA PRO A 15 0.41 -6.14 11.60
C PRO A 15 -0.35 -5.05 12.36
N LYS A 16 -1.64 -5.27 12.60
CA LYS A 16 -2.54 -4.27 13.22
C LYS A 16 -2.03 -3.85 14.61
N GLU A 17 -1.52 -4.80 15.39
CA GLU A 17 -0.92 -4.58 16.71
C GLU A 17 0.37 -3.75 16.69
N LYS A 18 0.98 -3.57 15.50
CA LYS A 18 2.15 -2.70 15.27
C LYS A 18 1.77 -1.36 14.63
N GLY A 19 0.49 -1.00 14.65
CA GLY A 19 -0.03 0.24 14.06
C GLY A 19 -0.22 0.17 12.54
N GLY A 20 -0.36 -1.02 11.97
CA GLY A 20 -0.75 -1.19 10.57
C GLY A 20 -2.20 -0.75 10.32
N VAL A 21 -2.43 -0.18 9.14
CA VAL A 21 -3.77 0.27 8.69
C VAL A 21 -4.38 -0.72 7.71
N ILE A 22 -3.53 -1.40 6.94
CA ILE A 22 -3.94 -2.41 5.96
C ILE A 22 -3.20 -3.74 6.18
N ASP A 23 -3.80 -4.83 5.71
CA ASP A 23 -3.18 -6.16 5.65
C ASP A 23 -2.33 -6.37 4.39
N SER A 24 -1.71 -7.55 4.27
CA SER A 24 -0.89 -7.93 3.11
C SER A 24 -1.66 -8.09 1.80
N ARG A 25 -3.00 -8.03 1.83
CA ARG A 25 -3.87 -8.00 0.66
C ARG A 25 -4.40 -6.58 0.36
N LEU A 26 -3.77 -5.57 0.95
CA LEU A 26 -4.12 -4.15 0.83
C LEU A 26 -5.49 -3.76 1.41
N ARG A 27 -6.12 -4.64 2.20
CA ARG A 27 -7.46 -4.42 2.76
C ARG A 27 -7.38 -3.58 4.02
N VAL A 28 -8.25 -2.59 4.15
CA VAL A 28 -8.29 -1.72 5.34
C VAL A 28 -8.91 -2.48 6.52
N TYR A 29 -8.17 -2.56 7.62
CA TYR A 29 -8.64 -3.26 8.82
C TYR A 29 -9.97 -2.69 9.32
N GLY A 30 -10.92 -3.57 9.66
CA GLY A 30 -12.23 -3.17 10.19
C GLY A 30 -13.24 -2.68 9.15
N THR A 31 -12.91 -2.79 7.86
CA THR A 31 -13.82 -2.43 6.75
C THR A 31 -14.06 -3.62 5.82
N LYS A 32 -14.99 -3.46 4.88
CA LYS A 32 -15.28 -4.45 3.82
C LYS A 32 -15.24 -3.77 2.46
N GLY A 33 -14.66 -4.43 1.47
CA GLY A 33 -14.62 -3.94 0.08
C GLY A 33 -13.75 -2.69 -0.15
N LEU A 34 -12.91 -2.29 0.81
CA LEU A 34 -12.04 -1.12 0.71
C LEU A 34 -10.56 -1.53 0.75
N ARG A 35 -9.77 -0.96 -0.16
CA ARG A 35 -8.32 -1.15 -0.25
C ARG A 35 -7.59 0.18 -0.43
N VAL A 36 -6.31 0.22 -0.07
CA VAL A 36 -5.40 1.35 -0.34
C VAL A 36 -4.25 0.85 -1.20
N CYS A 37 -3.96 1.53 -2.30
CA CYS A 37 -2.93 1.13 -3.25
C CYS A 37 -2.16 2.37 -3.76
N ASP A 38 -1.26 2.87 -2.92
CA ASP A 38 -0.36 3.98 -3.22
C ASP A 38 0.87 3.95 -2.28
N VAL A 39 1.66 5.01 -2.27
CA VAL A 39 2.85 5.17 -1.44
C VAL A 39 2.58 5.19 0.08
N SER A 40 1.33 5.45 0.51
CA SER A 40 0.94 5.42 1.92
C SER A 40 1.03 4.02 2.54
N THR A 41 1.00 2.99 1.69
CA THR A 41 1.01 1.57 2.09
C THR A 41 2.38 1.07 2.51
N PHE A 42 3.46 1.78 2.15
CA PHE A 42 4.81 1.30 2.36
C PHE A 42 5.12 1.19 3.86
N GLY A 43 5.53 0.00 4.31
CA GLY A 43 5.96 -0.20 5.70
C GLY A 43 7.28 0.53 6.02
N ARG A 44 8.13 0.69 4.99
CA ARG A 44 9.38 1.46 5.01
C ARG A 44 9.61 2.09 3.65
N LEU A 45 10.00 3.35 3.64
CA LEU A 45 10.31 4.06 2.40
C LEU A 45 11.59 3.48 1.75
N PRO A 46 11.57 3.16 0.44
CA PRO A 46 12.78 2.76 -0.28
C PRO A 46 13.68 3.96 -0.57
N ASP A 47 14.98 3.72 -0.69
CA ASP A 47 16.00 4.77 -0.89
C ASP A 47 16.18 5.11 -2.38
N VAL A 48 15.08 5.56 -3.01
CA VAL A 48 14.99 5.90 -4.44
C VAL A 48 13.88 6.93 -4.69
N ASN A 49 13.79 7.48 -5.90
CA ASN A 49 12.58 8.18 -6.35
C ASN A 49 11.38 7.21 -6.39
N LEU A 50 10.23 7.63 -5.87
CA LEU A 50 9.12 6.70 -5.58
C LEU A 50 8.23 6.34 -6.77
N VAL A 51 8.37 6.98 -7.94
CA VAL A 51 7.53 6.64 -9.10
C VAL A 51 7.61 5.15 -9.43
N GLY A 52 8.82 4.60 -9.56
CA GLY A 52 9.03 3.17 -9.86
C GLY A 52 8.43 2.24 -8.80
N PRO A 53 8.78 2.38 -7.50
CA PRO A 53 8.19 1.60 -6.42
C PRO A 53 6.66 1.69 -6.34
N VAL A 54 6.06 2.86 -6.60
CA VAL A 54 4.60 3.03 -6.57
C VAL A 54 3.94 2.25 -7.70
N TYR A 55 4.50 2.29 -8.92
CA TYR A 55 4.02 1.43 -10.01
C TYR A 55 4.15 -0.05 -9.67
N ALA A 56 5.29 -0.48 -9.11
CA ALA A 56 5.48 -1.87 -8.70
C ALA A 56 4.44 -2.32 -7.65
N ALA A 57 4.12 -1.47 -6.68
CA ALA A 57 3.07 -1.74 -5.71
C ALA A 57 1.67 -1.79 -6.36
N ALA A 58 1.42 -0.94 -7.36
CA ALA A 58 0.16 -0.95 -8.11
C ALA A 58 -0.04 -2.24 -8.91
N GLU A 59 1.02 -2.78 -9.54
CA GLU A 59 0.98 -4.07 -10.23
C GLU A 59 0.62 -5.22 -9.28
N VAL A 60 1.26 -5.26 -8.11
CA VAL A 60 0.93 -6.24 -7.05
C VAL A 60 -0.52 -6.05 -6.57
N GLY A 61 -0.96 -4.80 -6.37
CA GLY A 61 -2.32 -4.50 -5.96
C GLY A 61 -3.36 -5.00 -6.97
N ALA A 62 -3.12 -4.79 -8.27
CA ALA A 62 -3.97 -5.30 -9.34
C ALA A 62 -3.99 -6.84 -9.38
N GLN A 63 -2.84 -7.49 -9.18
CA GLN A 63 -2.78 -8.95 -9.06
C GLN A 63 -3.61 -9.47 -7.88
N VAL A 64 -3.43 -8.90 -6.69
CA VAL A 64 -4.16 -9.30 -5.47
C VAL A 64 -5.67 -9.07 -5.60
N ILE A 65 -6.10 -8.05 -6.35
CA ILE A 65 -7.52 -7.84 -6.66
C ILE A 65 -8.03 -8.95 -7.58
N ARG A 66 -7.32 -9.25 -8.68
CA ARG A 66 -7.70 -10.34 -9.60
C ARG A 66 -7.80 -11.70 -8.91
N GLU A 67 -6.84 -12.03 -8.05
CA GLU A 67 -6.87 -13.27 -7.25
C GLU A 67 -8.10 -13.40 -6.34
N ASP A 68 -8.66 -12.27 -5.88
CA ASP A 68 -9.80 -12.27 -4.97
C ASP A 68 -11.16 -12.29 -5.67
N TYR A 69 -11.21 -11.91 -6.95
CA TYR A 69 -12.46 -11.70 -7.70
C TYR A 69 -12.55 -12.51 -9.00
N ASP A 70 -11.54 -13.35 -9.30
CA ASP A 70 -11.31 -13.97 -10.61
C ASP A 70 -11.26 -12.93 -11.76
N ASP A 71 -10.93 -13.36 -12.98
CA ASP A 71 -11.01 -12.48 -14.15
C ASP A 71 -12.49 -12.19 -14.46
N LEU A 72 -13.03 -11.11 -13.87
CA LEU A 72 -14.26 -10.44 -14.32
C LEU A 72 -14.17 -10.03 -15.79
#